data_AF-A0A4R9WPT3-F1
#
_entry.id   AF-A0A4R9WPT3-F1
#
_cell.length_a   1.000
_cell.length_b   1.000
_cell.length_c   1.000
_cell.angle_alpha   90.00
_cell.angle_beta   90.00
_cell.angle_gamma   90.00
#
_symmetry.space_group_name_H-M   'P 1'
#
loop_
_entity.id
_entity.type
_entity.pdbx_description
1 polymer ?
#
loop_
_entity_poly.entity_id
_entity_poly.type
_entity_poly.pdbx_seq_one_letter_code
_entity_poly.pdbx_strand_id
1 'polypeptide(L)' 'MTEIARVLNVRDQHIAMTCDLFDIARPRAGHWQKVRYGKPVEKAVLSTEAFPAEEIVCLGV' A
#
# COMPACT_ATOMS: atom_id res chain seq x y z
N MET A 1 1.29 6.43 2.60
CA MET A 1 -0.05 6.23 2.01
C MET A 1 -0.52 7.42 1.20
N THR A 2 -0.11 8.65 1.55
CA THR A 2 -0.50 9.90 0.86
C THR A 2 -0.27 9.93 -0.65
N GLU A 3 0.85 9.38 -1.16
CA GLU A 3 1.09 9.33 -2.61
C GLU A 3 0.07 8.44 -3.34
N ILE A 4 -0.23 7.26 -2.80
CA ILE A 4 -1.26 6.36 -3.35
C ILE A 4 -2.64 7.00 -3.22
N ALA A 5 -2.94 7.60 -2.06
CA ALA A 5 -4.20 8.29 -1.78
C ALA A 5 -4.49 9.40 -2.78
N ARG A 6 -3.47 10.19 -3.14
CA ARG A 6 -3.56 11.25 -4.15
C ARG A 6 -3.90 10.70 -5.53
N VAL A 7 -3.26 9.59 -5.94
CA VAL A 7 -3.49 8.96 -7.25
C VAL A 7 -4.89 8.36 -7.35
N LEU A 8 -5.35 7.71 -6.28
CA LEU A 8 -6.67 7.06 -6.24
C LEU A 8 -7.81 8.00 -5.83
N ASN A 9 -7.51 9.24 -5.47
CA ASN A 9 -8.45 10.24 -4.97
C ASN A 9 -9.31 9.73 -3.79
N VAL A 10 -8.67 9.12 -2.79
CA VAL A 10 -9.31 8.58 -1.58
C VAL A 10 -8.59 9.06 -0.32
N ARG A 11 -9.23 8.93 0.86
CA ARG A 11 -8.58 9.23 2.15
C ARG A 11 -7.48 8.21 2.44
N ASP A 12 -6.31 8.70 2.82
CA ASP A 12 -5.14 7.85 3.10
C ASP A 12 -5.35 6.89 4.27
N GLN A 13 -6.16 7.29 5.25
CA GLN A 13 -6.59 6.46 6.38
C GLN A 13 -7.36 5.22 5.93
N HIS A 14 -8.24 5.35 4.92
CA HIS A 14 -9.03 4.22 4.44
C HIS A 14 -8.11 3.20 3.75
N ILE A 15 -7.15 3.66 2.94
CA ILE A 15 -6.17 2.74 2.34
C ILE A 15 -5.31 2.09 3.43
N ALA A 16 -4.85 2.84 4.43
CA ALA A 16 -4.04 2.30 5.52
C ALA A 16 -4.79 1.20 6.29
N MET A 17 -6.04 1.47 6.68
CA MET A 17 -6.89 0.52 7.39
C MET A 17 -7.15 -0.73 6.55
N THR A 18 -7.48 -0.57 5.27
CA THR A 18 -7.68 -1.71 4.37
C THR A 18 -6.40 -2.53 4.20
N CYS A 19 -5.23 -1.90 4.05
CA CYS A 19 -3.97 -2.64 4.00
C CYS A 19 -3.74 -3.45 5.28
N ASP A 20 -4.02 -2.88 6.45
CA ASP A 20 -3.85 -3.57 7.72
C ASP A 20 -4.88 -4.71 7.90
N LEU A 21 -6.09 -4.61 7.33
CA LEU A 21 -7.13 -5.65 7.38
C LEU A 21 -6.84 -6.87 6.48
N PHE A 22 -6.13 -6.66 5.38
CA PHE A 22 -5.84 -7.68 4.35
C PHE A 22 -4.35 -8.07 4.31
N ASP A 23 -3.59 -7.79 5.39
CA ASP A 23 -2.16 -8.07 5.52
C ASP A 23 -1.29 -7.57 4.33
N ILE A 24 -1.68 -6.44 3.75
CA ILE A 24 -0.94 -5.82 2.63
C ILE A 24 0.17 -4.94 3.21
N ALA A 25 1.41 -5.31 2.94
CA ALA A 25 2.58 -4.55 3.39
C ALA A 25 2.57 -3.09 2.86
N ARG A 26 2.69 -2.13 3.78
CA ARG A 26 2.70 -0.69 3.45
C ARG A 26 4.11 -0.17 3.14
N PRO A 27 4.25 0.82 2.23
CA PRO A 27 5.52 1.50 2.00
C PRO A 27 6.07 2.14 3.28
N ARG A 28 7.30 1.80 3.65
CA ARG A 28 7.99 2.39 4.81
C ARG A 28 8.21 3.89 4.65
N ALA A 29 8.45 4.58 5.78
CA ALA A 29 8.83 5.99 5.78
C ALA A 29 10.01 6.24 4.81
N GLY A 30 9.91 7.31 4.01
CA GLY A 30 10.92 7.66 3.01
C GLY A 30 10.87 6.84 1.70
N HIS A 31 10.01 5.83 1.56
CA HIS A 31 9.87 5.06 0.32
C HIS A 31 9.64 5.98 -0.90
N TRP A 32 8.64 6.86 -0.82
CA TRP A 32 8.28 7.75 -1.94
C TRP A 32 9.36 8.78 -2.27
N GLN A 33 10.13 9.21 -1.26
CA GLN A 33 11.29 10.06 -1.48
C GLN A 33 12.37 9.31 -2.27
N LYS A 34 12.66 8.05 -1.92
CA LYS A 34 13.60 7.20 -2.67
C LYS A 34 13.15 7.01 -4.12
N VAL A 35 11.86 6.69 -4.33
CA VAL A 35 11.26 6.59 -5.69
C VAL A 35 11.51 7.87 -6.48
N ARG A 36 11.18 9.04 -5.91
CA ARG A 36 11.32 10.35 -6.58
C ARG A 36 12.76 10.68 -6.98
N TYR A 37 13.75 10.24 -6.20
CA TYR A 37 15.17 10.46 -6.49
C TYR A 37 15.84 9.30 -7.23
N GLY A 38 15.07 8.33 -7.75
CA GLY A 38 15.61 7.18 -8.49
C GLY A 38 16.50 6.25 -7.65
N LYS A 39 16.38 6.30 -6.32
CA LYS A 39 17.13 5.43 -5.41
C LYS A 39 16.52 4.03 -5.38
N PRO A 40 17.31 2.99 -5.07
CA PRO A 40 16.78 1.65 -4.89
C PRO A 40 15.74 1.61 -3.75
N VAL A 41 14.68 0.84 -3.97
CA VAL A 41 13.55 0.69 -3.07
C VAL A 41 13.34 -0.78 -2.80
N GLU A 42 13.23 -1.13 -1.52
CA GLU A 42 12.89 -2.48 -1.09
C GLU A 42 11.42 -2.78 -1.45
N LYS A 43 11.19 -3.91 -2.10
CA LYS A 43 9.86 -4.45 -2.38
C LYS A 43 9.63 -5.60 -1.41
N ALA A 44 8.84 -5.36 -0.37
CA ALA A 44 8.42 -6.43 0.53
C ALA A 44 7.57 -7.44 -0.25
N VAL A 45 7.82 -8.72 0.00
CA VAL A 45 6.97 -9.80 -0.54
C VAL A 45 5.63 -9.74 0.19
N LEU A 46 4.54 -9.86 -0.58
CA LEU A 46 3.19 -9.98 -0.02
C LEU A 46 2.97 -11.44 0.40
N SER A 47 2.38 -11.64 1.58
CA SER A 47 1.96 -12.97 2.01
C SER A 47 0.67 -13.36 1.29
N THR A 48 0.54 -14.64 0.95
CA THR A 48 -0.70 -15.22 0.41
C THR A 48 -1.27 -16.31 1.32
N GLU A 49 -0.86 -16.35 2.58
CA GLU A 49 -1.31 -17.38 3.54
C GLU A 49 -2.75 -17.14 4.00
N ALA A 50 -3.10 -15.88 4.28
CA ALA A 50 -4.43 -15.49 4.74
C ALA A 50 -5.36 -15.06 3.59
N PHE A 51 -4.80 -14.48 2.52
CA PHE A 51 -5.54 -13.91 1.40
C PHE A 51 -4.93 -14.34 0.05
N PRO A 52 -5.71 -14.79 -0.94
CA PRO A 52 -5.19 -15.13 -2.26
C PRO A 52 -4.74 -13.89 -3.03
N ALA A 53 -3.77 -14.05 -3.93
CA ALA A 53 -3.18 -12.94 -4.68
C ALA A 53 -4.16 -12.24 -5.63
N GLU A 54 -5.21 -12.95 -6.04
CA GLU A 54 -6.23 -12.47 -6.98
C GLU A 54 -7.42 -11.77 -6.28
N GLU A 55 -7.42 -11.70 -4.95
CA GLU A 55 -8.51 -11.08 -4.20
C GLU A 55 -8.61 -9.57 -4.50
N ILE A 56 -9.78 -9.14 -4.96
CA ILE A 56 -10.07 -7.72 -5.17
C ILE A 56 -10.55 -7.13 -3.84
N VAL A 57 -9.80 -6.15 -3.35
CA VAL A 57 -10.12 -5.46 -2.10
C VAL A 57 -10.83 -4.14 -2.37
N CYS A 58 -12.02 -3.97 -1.78
CA CYS A 58 -12.80 -2.73 -1.88
C CYS A 58 -12.48 -1.78 -0.71
N LEU A 59 -12.13 -0.53 -1.02
CA LEU A 59 -11.97 0.52 -0.01
C LEU A 59 -13.35 0.97 0.48
N GLY A 60 -13.65 0.75 1.76
CA GLY A 60 -14.88 1.23 2.38
C GLY A 60 -14.94 2.77 2.39
N VAL A 61 -16.10 3.33 2.04
CA VAL A 61 -16.38 4.78 2.01
C VAL A 61 -16.89 5.31 3.33
#